data_AF-A0A816A741-F1
#
_entry.id   AF-A0A816A741-F1
#
_cell.length_a   1.000
_cell.length_b   1.000
_cell.length_c   1.000
_cell.angle_alpha   90.00
_cell.angle_beta   90.00
_cell.angle_gamma   90.00
#
_symmetry.space_group_name_H-M   'P 1'
#
loop_
_entity.id
_entity.type
_entity.pdbx_description
1 polymer ?
#
loop_
_entity_poly.entity_id
_entity_poly.type
_entity_poly.pdbx_seq_one_letter_code
_entity_poly.pdbx_strand_id
1 'polypeptide(L)'
;MNDGPQQPHQIYPKPPSVTADDAYKGISGSMLGMAIGDATGAHVEFRPRSYLQQHQVTDLVGGGTWGLKAGQWTDDTSMALCLAASLIIKQGYNAYDQLVRYKWWWKEG
;
A
#
# COMPACT_ATOMS: atom_id res chain seq x y z
N MET A 1 33.41 -46.65 7.44
CA MET A 1 31.99 -46.37 7.75
C MET A 1 31.90 -44.87 7.91
N ASN A 2 31.44 -44.18 6.87
CA ASN A 2 31.59 -42.73 6.71
C ASN A 2 30.20 -42.14 6.53
N ASP A 3 29.46 -42.03 7.63
CA ASP A 3 28.15 -41.39 7.63
C ASP A 3 28.35 -39.94 8.06
N GLY A 4 28.56 -39.08 7.05
CA GLY A 4 28.57 -37.63 7.24
C GLY A 4 27.23 -37.13 7.80
N PRO A 5 27.17 -35.90 8.35
CA PRO A 5 25.97 -35.38 8.99
C PRO A 5 24.81 -35.35 8.00
N GLN A 6 23.75 -36.12 8.31
CA GLN A 6 22.49 -36.08 7.57
C GLN A 6 21.91 -34.67 7.63
N GLN A 7 21.59 -34.08 6.46
CA GLN A 7 20.93 -32.78 6.40
C GLN A 7 19.58 -32.83 7.12
N PRO A 8 19.19 -31.77 7.86
CA PRO A 8 17.91 -31.75 8.54
C PRO A 8 16.77 -31.89 7.52
N HIS A 9 15.92 -32.89 7.76
CA HIS A 9 14.70 -33.17 7.06
C HIS A 9 13.83 -31.90 7.01
N GLN A 10 13.53 -31.42 5.81
CA GLN A 10 12.76 -30.20 5.62
C GLN A 10 11.30 -30.43 6.04
N ILE A 11 10.93 -29.93 7.23
CA ILE A 11 9.63 -30.18 7.90
C ILE A 11 8.45 -29.44 7.22
N TYR A 12 8.73 -28.46 6.35
CA TYR A 12 7.71 -27.68 5.66
C TYR A 12 7.85 -27.74 4.15
N PRO A 13 6.74 -27.84 3.39
CA PRO A 13 6.81 -27.75 1.94
C PRO A 13 7.45 -26.43 1.55
N LYS A 14 8.39 -26.49 0.61
CA LYS A 14 8.95 -25.28 -0.01
C LYS A 14 7.76 -24.46 -0.54
N PRO A 15 7.63 -23.17 -0.16
CA PRO A 15 6.56 -22.35 -0.72
C PRO A 15 6.64 -22.39 -2.25
N PRO A 16 5.49 -22.29 -2.94
CA PRO A 16 5.47 -22.33 -4.40
C PRO A 16 6.46 -21.30 -4.95
N SER A 17 7.17 -21.67 -6.00
CA SER A 17 8.07 -20.74 -6.67
C SER A 17 7.25 -19.59 -7.25
N VAL A 18 7.46 -18.39 -6.72
CA VAL A 18 6.85 -17.17 -7.23
C VAL A 18 7.55 -16.80 -8.54
N THR A 19 6.78 -16.70 -9.63
CA THR A 19 7.33 -16.21 -10.90
C THR A 19 7.51 -14.69 -10.85
N ALA A 20 8.28 -14.14 -11.80
CA ALA A 20 8.37 -12.69 -11.94
C ALA A 20 7.01 -12.03 -12.21
N ASP A 21 6.11 -12.73 -12.92
CA ASP A 21 4.75 -12.28 -13.20
C ASP A 21 3.87 -12.27 -11.93
N ASP A 22 3.99 -13.31 -11.09
CA ASP A 22 3.30 -13.35 -9.80
C ASP A 22 3.77 -12.23 -8.88
N ALA A 23 5.08 -11.99 -8.82
CA ALA A 23 5.66 -10.89 -8.05
C ALA A 23 5.18 -9.53 -8.59
N TYR A 24 5.18 -9.32 -9.90
CA TYR A 24 4.70 -8.09 -10.52
C TYR A 24 3.22 -7.83 -10.20
N LYS A 25 2.37 -8.86 -10.29
CA LYS A 25 0.96 -8.79 -9.91
C LYS A 25 0.78 -8.44 -8.44
N GLY A 26 1.56 -9.07 -7.55
CA GLY A 26 1.53 -8.79 -6.13
C GLY A 26 1.92 -7.34 -5.79
N ILE A 27 2.99 -6.83 -6.41
CA ILE A 27 3.48 -5.46 -6.22
C ILE A 27 2.49 -4.44 -6.79
N SER A 28 1.97 -4.68 -8.00
CA SER A 28 0.99 -3.78 -8.62
C SER A 28 -0.32 -3.77 -7.82
N GLY A 29 -0.77 -4.95 -7.39
CA GLY A 29 -1.95 -5.13 -6.57
C GLY A 29 -1.82 -4.48 -5.20
N SER A 30 -0.63 -4.48 -4.58
CA SER A 30 -0.43 -3.81 -3.29
C SER A 30 -0.50 -2.29 -3.41
N MET A 31 0.09 -1.71 -4.46
CA MET A 31 0.01 -0.26 -4.72
C MET A 31 -1.42 0.19 -5.04
N LEU A 32 -2.12 -0.55 -5.91
CA LEU A 32 -3.51 -0.26 -6.23
C LEU A 32 -4.44 -0.50 -5.03
N GLY A 33 -4.25 -1.59 -4.31
CA GLY A 33 -5.03 -1.93 -3.12
C GLY A 33 -4.88 -0.90 -2.01
N MET A 34 -3.68 -0.33 -1.83
CA MET A 34 -3.45 0.79 -0.92
C MET A 34 -4.30 2.00 -1.30
N ALA A 35 -4.27 2.43 -2.56
CA ALA A 35 -5.06 3.59 -3.01
C ALA A 35 -6.57 3.36 -2.96
N ILE A 36 -7.03 2.14 -3.24
CA ILE A 36 -8.44 1.75 -3.10
C ILE A 36 -8.85 1.74 -1.62
N GLY A 37 -8.02 1.21 -0.73
CA GLY A 37 -8.25 1.17 0.70
C GLY A 37 -8.33 2.57 1.31
N ASP A 38 -7.42 3.47 0.91
CA ASP A 38 -7.43 4.89 1.26
C ASP A 38 -8.75 5.55 0.81
N ALA A 39 -9.08 5.50 -0.49
CA ALA A 39 -10.28 6.15 -1.02
C ALA A 39 -11.60 5.62 -0.41
N THR A 40 -11.69 4.32 -0.11
CA THR A 40 -12.85 3.73 0.56
C THR A 40 -12.90 4.09 2.05
N GLY A 41 -11.76 4.05 2.74
CA GLY A 41 -11.64 4.36 4.17
C GLY A 41 -11.92 5.82 4.49
N ALA A 42 -11.48 6.74 3.63
CA ALA A 42 -11.65 8.18 3.78
C ALA A 42 -13.14 8.59 3.88
N HIS A 43 -14.05 7.84 3.26
CA HIS A 43 -15.50 8.08 3.35
C HIS A 43 -16.01 8.07 4.81
N VAL A 44 -15.43 7.20 5.63
CA VAL A 44 -15.89 6.93 7.00
C VAL A 44 -14.87 7.32 8.05
N GLU A 45 -13.85 8.07 7.67
CA GLU A 45 -12.83 8.56 8.58
C GLU A 45 -13.45 9.36 9.74
N PHE A 46 -12.93 9.15 10.95
CA PHE A 46 -13.42 9.72 12.22
C PHE A 46 -14.86 9.35 12.60
N ARG A 47 -15.51 8.39 11.90
CA ARG A 47 -16.82 7.87 12.31
C ARG A 47 -16.67 6.74 13.34
N PRO A 48 -17.56 6.66 14.34
CA PRO A 48 -17.55 5.53 15.25
C PRO A 48 -17.94 4.25 14.50
N ARG A 49 -17.46 3.09 14.95
CA ARG A 49 -17.76 1.81 14.31
C ARG A 49 -19.27 1.50 14.20
N SER A 50 -20.08 2.01 15.12
CA SER A 50 -21.55 1.89 15.07
C SER A 50 -22.16 2.57 13.83
N TYR A 51 -21.54 3.63 13.31
CA TYR A 51 -21.97 4.31 12.08
C TYR A 51 -22.00 3.36 10.87
N LEU A 52 -21.02 2.46 10.79
CA LEU A 52 -20.88 1.49 9.69
C LEU A 52 -21.98 0.42 9.66
N GLN A 53 -22.76 0.27 10.74
CA GLN A 53 -23.90 -0.66 10.74
C GLN A 53 -25.01 -0.17 9.78
N GLN A 54 -25.15 1.15 9.62
CA GLN A 54 -26.15 1.77 8.74
C GLN A 54 -25.53 2.33 7.45
N HIS A 55 -24.22 2.56 7.44
CA HIS A 55 -23.48 3.17 6.32
C HIS A 55 -22.32 2.26 5.92
N GLN A 56 -22.66 1.06 5.43
CA GLN A 56 -21.65 0.12 4.96
C GLN A 56 -20.92 0.68 3.74
N VAL A 57 -19.60 0.55 3.73
CA VAL A 57 -18.77 0.93 2.58
C VAL A 57 -18.65 -0.28 1.65
N THR A 58 -19.42 -0.27 0.56
CA THR A 58 -19.41 -1.34 -0.45
C THR A 58 -18.91 -0.86 -1.81
N ASP A 59 -18.67 0.43 -1.98
CA ASP A 59 -18.23 1.05 -3.23
C ASP A 59 -17.44 2.36 -2.96
N LEU A 60 -16.79 2.89 -3.99
CA LEU A 60 -16.05 4.15 -3.99
C LEU A 60 -17.00 5.35 -4.09
N VAL A 61 -17.67 5.68 -3.00
CA VAL A 61 -18.73 6.70 -3.00
C VAL A 61 -18.25 8.15 -2.81
N GLY A 62 -17.01 8.38 -2.38
CA GLY A 62 -16.50 9.73 -2.08
C GLY A 62 -17.08 10.30 -0.78
N GLY A 63 -17.29 11.60 -0.65
CA GLY A 63 -17.84 12.27 0.52
C GLY A 63 -16.90 12.28 1.73
N GLY A 64 -17.41 11.88 2.89
CA GLY A 64 -16.64 11.83 4.15
C GLY A 64 -16.30 13.20 4.74
N THR A 65 -15.34 13.20 5.66
CA THR A 65 -14.89 14.40 6.40
C THR A 65 -14.41 15.52 5.46
N TRP A 66 -13.82 15.14 4.34
CA TRP A 66 -13.16 16.05 3.40
C TRP A 66 -14.00 16.36 2.15
N GLY A 67 -15.21 15.81 2.02
CA GLY A 67 -16.09 16.06 0.86
C GLY A 67 -15.50 15.60 -0.48
N LEU A 68 -14.80 14.47 -0.48
CA LEU A 68 -14.09 13.94 -1.65
C LEU A 68 -15.04 13.54 -2.79
N LYS A 69 -14.54 13.53 -4.02
CA LYS A 69 -15.22 12.86 -5.14
C LYS A 69 -15.02 11.35 -5.05
N ALA A 70 -15.92 10.59 -5.65
CA ALA A 70 -15.78 9.14 -5.80
C ALA A 70 -14.40 8.76 -6.37
N GLY A 71 -13.68 7.89 -5.66
CA GLY A 71 -12.35 7.41 -6.05
C GLY A 71 -11.18 8.34 -5.72
N GLN A 72 -11.41 9.54 -5.15
CA GLN A 72 -10.32 10.35 -4.63
C GLN A 72 -9.75 9.72 -3.35
N TRP A 73 -8.42 9.65 -3.31
CA TRP A 73 -7.59 9.18 -2.21
C TRP A 73 -6.99 10.37 -1.45
N THR A 74 -6.35 10.11 -0.32
CA THR A 74 -5.89 11.12 0.65
C THR A 74 -4.36 11.15 0.76
N ASP A 75 -3.84 11.54 1.93
CA ASP A 75 -2.42 11.69 2.19
C ASP A 75 -1.69 10.34 2.18
N ASP A 76 -2.33 9.23 2.56
CA ASP A 76 -1.75 7.89 2.48
C ASP A 76 -1.20 7.58 1.06
N THR A 77 -2.06 7.71 0.04
CA THR A 77 -1.65 7.49 -1.35
C THR A 77 -0.67 8.58 -1.84
N SER A 78 -0.88 9.84 -1.44
CA SER A 78 0.01 10.94 -1.80
C SER A 78 1.44 10.72 -1.33
N MET A 79 1.63 10.29 -0.09
CA MET A 79 2.92 10.02 0.53
C MET A 79 3.57 8.77 -0.04
N ALA A 80 2.79 7.73 -0.33
CA ALA A 80 3.28 6.55 -1.04
C ALA A 80 3.83 6.90 -2.43
N LEU A 81 3.11 7.72 -3.21
CA LEU A 81 3.55 8.18 -4.53
C LEU A 81 4.81 9.04 -4.46
N CYS A 82 4.91 9.94 -3.47
CA CYS A 82 6.11 10.74 -3.25
C CYS A 82 7.34 9.85 -2.95
N LEU A 83 7.17 8.82 -2.11
CA LEU A 83 8.24 7.85 -1.81
C LEU A 83 8.62 7.04 -3.06
N ALA A 84 7.64 6.50 -3.78
CA ALA A 84 7.87 5.74 -5.02
C ALA A 84 8.63 6.58 -6.05
N ALA A 85 8.23 7.84 -6.26
CA ALA A 85 8.93 8.76 -7.16
C ALA A 85 10.39 8.99 -6.74
N SER A 86 10.65 9.17 -5.44
CA SER A 86 12.03 9.30 -4.93
C SER A 86 12.86 8.04 -5.20
N LEU A 87 12.31 6.85 -4.93
CA LEU A 87 13.01 5.58 -5.13
C LEU A 87 13.39 5.37 -6.61
N ILE A 88 12.46 5.66 -7.52
CA ILE A 88 12.66 5.52 -8.98
C ILE A 88 13.70 6.53 -9.48
N ILE A 89 13.56 7.81 -9.12
CA ILE A 89 14.42 8.89 -9.64
C ILE A 89 15.84 8.78 -9.07
N LYS A 90 15.98 8.40 -7.79
CA LYS A 90 17.29 8.26 -7.14
C LYS A 90 17.91 6.88 -7.29
N GLN A 91 17.20 5.92 -7.90
CA GLN A 91 17.65 4.53 -8.04
C GLN A 91 18.06 3.93 -6.69
N GLY A 92 17.30 4.24 -5.64
CA GLY A 92 17.63 3.89 -4.26
C GLY A 92 16.97 4.80 -3.23
N TYR A 93 17.15 4.46 -1.95
CA TYR A 93 16.61 5.25 -0.85
C TYR A 93 17.38 6.56 -0.67
N ASN A 94 16.65 7.68 -0.62
CA ASN A 94 17.20 9.01 -0.35
C ASN A 94 16.23 9.80 0.53
N ALA A 95 16.53 9.87 1.84
CA ALA A 95 15.68 10.54 2.81
C ALA A 95 15.46 12.03 2.51
N TYR A 96 16.48 12.72 1.99
CA TYR A 96 16.38 14.14 1.71
C TYR A 96 15.42 14.42 0.54
N ASP A 97 15.55 13.68 -0.57
CA ASP A 97 14.65 13.84 -1.73
C ASP A 97 13.21 13.46 -1.39
N GLN A 98 13.01 12.39 -0.61
CA GLN A 98 11.72 11.99 -0.08
C GLN A 98 11.06 13.13 0.72
N LEU A 99 11.77 13.73 1.69
CA LEU A 99 11.25 14.81 2.51
C LEU A 99 10.97 16.08 1.70
N VAL A 100 11.79 16.39 0.69
CA VAL A 100 11.52 17.51 -0.22
C VAL A 100 10.21 17.30 -0.98
N ARG A 101 9.93 16.08 -1.44
CA ARG A 101 8.65 15.76 -2.13
C ARG A 101 7.46 15.84 -1.20
N TYR A 102 7.57 15.34 0.03
CA TYR A 102 6.51 15.49 1.03
C TYR A 102 6.21 16.96 1.32
N LYS A 103 7.26 17.77 1.45
CA LYS A 103 7.12 19.22 1.61
C LYS A 103 6.45 19.89 0.42
N TRP A 104 6.75 19.46 -0.82
CA TRP A 104 6.11 19.99 -2.01
C TRP A 104 4.64 19.59 -2.09
N TRP A 105 4.30 18.32 -1.85
CA TRP A 105 2.91 17.89 -1.75
C TRP A 105 2.14 18.69 -0.69
N TRP A 106 2.71 18.86 0.50
CA TRP A 106 2.04 19.62 1.57
C TRP A 106 1.73 21.08 1.17
N LYS A 107 2.54 21.67 0.28
CA LYS A 107 2.38 23.06 -0.13
C LYS A 107 1.49 23.25 -1.36
N GLU A 108 1.58 22.35 -2.32
CA GLU A 108 1.03 22.54 -3.68
C GLU A 108 0.14 21.38 -4.13
N GLY A 109 -0.04 20.37 -3.29
CA GLY A 109 -0.81 19.15 -3.57
C GLY A 109 -2.29 19.26 -3.27
#